data_AF-A0A520ZP78-F1
#
_entry.id   AF-A0A520ZP78-F1
#
_cell.length_a   1.000
_cell.length_b   1.000
_cell.length_c   1.000
_cell.angle_alpha   90.00
_cell.angle_beta   90.00
_cell.angle_gamma   90.00
#
_symmetry.space_group_name_H-M   'P 1'
#
loop_
_entity.id
_entity.type
_entity.pdbx_description
1 polymer ?
#
loop_
_entity_poly.entity_id
_entity_poly.type
_entity_poly.pdbx_seq_one_letter_code
_entity_poly.pdbx_strand_id
1 'polypeptide(L)'
;MPADTAAGTARSPISRVELIALMGMLTATVAFSIDAMLPALPEIGVALNPAEPQRAQLVIAAFVLGLGVGTLFTGPLSDAFGRRPVAVAGAVIYSAAALYAATADSLDAVLVARAVQGLGAAGPRVVTL
;
A
#
# COMPACT_ATOMS: atom_id res chain seq x y z
N MET A 1 -29.30 43.50 15.35
CA MET A 1 -28.02 43.23 14.67
C MET A 1 -28.17 41.89 13.96
N PRO A 2 -28.15 41.85 12.62
CA PRO A 2 -28.34 40.62 11.83
C PRO A 2 -27.00 39.90 11.57
N ALA A 3 -27.10 38.76 10.89
CA ALA A 3 -26.05 37.91 10.28
C ALA A 3 -25.54 36.74 11.15
N ASP A 4 -26.06 35.51 11.03
CA ASP A 4 -26.01 34.58 9.89
C ASP A 4 -24.77 33.65 9.99
N THR A 5 -25.05 32.46 10.52
CA THR A 5 -24.67 31.16 9.93
C THR A 5 -23.18 30.93 9.66
N ALA A 6 -22.50 30.38 10.67
CA ALA A 6 -21.36 29.52 10.43
C ALA A 6 -21.85 28.24 9.74
N ALA A 7 -21.98 28.31 8.41
CA ALA A 7 -22.24 27.18 7.54
C ALA A 7 -21.08 26.19 7.68
N GLY A 8 -21.22 25.24 8.60
CA GLY A 8 -20.38 24.06 8.63
C GLY A 8 -20.49 23.38 7.28
N THR A 9 -19.38 23.32 6.54
CA THR A 9 -19.26 22.58 5.28
C THR A 9 -19.67 21.14 5.50
N ALA A 10 -20.94 20.84 5.29
CA ALA A 10 -21.49 19.50 5.30
C ALA A 10 -20.86 18.78 4.11
N ARG A 11 -19.82 17.96 4.39
CA ARG A 11 -19.23 17.10 3.38
C ARG A 11 -20.33 16.15 2.90
N SER A 12 -20.67 16.22 1.61
CA SER A 12 -21.63 15.29 1.01
C SER A 12 -21.23 13.86 1.35
N PRO A 13 -22.16 12.99 1.80
CA PRO A 13 -21.86 11.60 2.01
C PRO A 13 -21.43 10.99 0.67
N ILE A 14 -20.28 10.31 0.67
CA ILE A 14 -19.73 9.61 -0.49
C ILE A 14 -20.82 8.70 -1.07
N SER A 15 -20.99 8.73 -2.40
CA SER A 15 -21.95 7.87 -3.09
C SER A 15 -21.64 6.40 -2.79
N ARG A 16 -22.66 5.55 -2.61
CA ARG A 16 -22.46 4.11 -2.36
C ARG A 16 -21.59 3.46 -3.45
N VAL A 17 -21.74 3.89 -4.70
CA VAL A 17 -20.95 3.40 -5.83
C VAL A 17 -19.49 3.86 -5.72
N GLU A 18 -19.27 5.11 -5.35
CA GLU A 18 -17.93 5.68 -5.15
C GLU A 18 -17.19 4.99 -4.00
N LEU A 19 -17.89 4.74 -2.88
CA LEU A 19 -17.33 3.98 -1.77
C LEU A 19 -16.94 2.57 -2.21
N ILE A 20 -17.84 1.83 -2.88
CA ILE A 20 -17.55 0.48 -3.38
C ILE A 20 -16.36 0.50 -4.34
N ALA A 21 -16.30 1.48 -5.25
CA ALA A 21 -15.19 1.63 -6.19
C ALA A 21 -13.86 1.90 -5.48
N LEU A 22 -13.83 2.79 -4.48
CA LEU A 22 -12.64 3.06 -3.67
C LEU A 22 -12.17 1.80 -2.95
N MET A 23 -13.07 1.08 -2.31
CA MET A 23 -12.77 -0.16 -1.61
C MET A 23 -12.25 -1.24 -2.57
N GLY A 24 -12.85 -1.36 -3.75
CA GLY A 24 -12.40 -2.26 -4.81
C GLY A 24 -10.99 -1.92 -5.30
N MET A 25 -10.71 -0.63 -5.54
CA MET A 25 -9.39 -0.17 -5.97
C MET A 25 -8.30 -0.42 -4.91
N LEU A 26 -8.62 -0.17 -3.64
CA LEU A 26 -7.69 -0.43 -2.54
C LEU A 26 -7.34 -1.92 -2.43
N THR A 27 -8.31 -2.82 -2.58
CA THR A 27 -8.06 -4.28 -2.62
C THR A 27 -7.27 -4.67 -3.88
N ALA A 28 -7.65 -4.15 -5.04
CA ALA A 28 -7.01 -4.46 -6.32
C ALA A 28 -5.54 -4.02 -6.35
N THR A 29 -5.18 -2.95 -5.61
CA THR A 29 -3.79 -2.46 -5.51
C THR A 29 -2.85 -3.55 -4.99
N VAL A 30 -3.30 -4.39 -4.04
CA VAL A 30 -2.48 -5.47 -3.48
C VAL A 30 -2.24 -6.57 -4.51
N ALA A 31 -3.28 -7.02 -5.21
CA ALA A 31 -3.16 -8.03 -6.26
C ALA A 31 -2.25 -7.52 -7.40
N PHE A 32 -2.52 -6.30 -7.87
CA PHE A 32 -1.72 -5.64 -8.88
C PHE A 32 -0.23 -5.53 -8.49
N SER A 33 0.07 -5.26 -7.22
CA SER A 33 1.46 -5.16 -6.72
C SER A 33 2.26 -6.46 -6.85
N ILE A 34 1.58 -7.60 -6.84
CA ILE A 34 2.19 -8.93 -6.96
C ILE A 34 2.25 -9.32 -8.44
N ASP A 35 1.12 -9.25 -9.13
CA ASP A 35 0.97 -9.73 -10.51
C ASP A 35 1.79 -8.92 -11.50
N ALA A 36 1.86 -7.60 -11.32
CA ALA A 36 2.68 -6.72 -12.17
C ALA A 36 4.19 -7.01 -12.03
N MET A 37 4.61 -7.62 -10.91
CA MET A 37 6.02 -7.89 -10.66
C MET A 37 6.52 -9.18 -11.30
N LEU A 38 5.66 -10.18 -11.45
CA LEU A 38 6.00 -11.49 -12.00
C LEU A 38 6.74 -11.43 -13.35
N PRO A 39 6.26 -10.70 -14.38
CA PRO A 39 6.99 -10.62 -15.65
C PRO A 39 8.28 -9.80 -15.56
N ALA A 40 8.39 -8.88 -14.59
CA ALA A 40 9.55 -8.02 -14.41
C ALA A 40 10.69 -8.69 -13.62
N LEU A 41 10.42 -9.78 -12.88
CA LEU A 41 11.42 -10.44 -12.04
C LEU A 41 12.71 -10.84 -12.77
N PRO A 42 12.68 -11.43 -13.99
CA PRO A 42 13.90 -11.81 -14.69
C PRO A 42 14.79 -10.61 -15.01
N GLU A 43 14.20 -9.51 -15.49
CA GLU A 43 14.91 -8.27 -15.81
C GLU A 43 15.50 -7.62 -14.55
N ILE A 44 14.73 -7.57 -13.46
CA ILE A 44 15.19 -7.06 -12.16
C ILE A 44 16.39 -7.85 -11.65
N GLY A 45 16.36 -9.18 -11.79
CA GLY A 45 17.45 -10.05 -11.38
C GLY A 45 18.74 -9.75 -12.14
N VAL A 46 18.65 -9.65 -13.47
CA VAL A 46 19.82 -9.36 -14.32
C VAL A 46 20.35 -7.95 -14.11
N ALA A 47 19.48 -6.96 -13.94
CA ALA A 47 19.87 -5.55 -13.79
C ALA A 47 20.48 -5.23 -12.42
N LEU A 48 19.89 -5.74 -11.33
CA LEU A 48 20.24 -5.34 -9.96
C LEU A 48 21.10 -6.38 -9.21
N ASN A 49 21.12 -7.63 -9.66
CA ASN A 49 21.98 -8.67 -9.09
C ASN A 49 22.38 -9.74 -10.14
N PRO A 50 23.20 -9.37 -11.15
CA PRO A 50 23.56 -10.27 -12.25
C PRO A 50 24.31 -11.53 -11.80
N ALA A 51 24.95 -11.52 -10.62
CA ALA A 51 25.63 -12.69 -10.07
C ALA A 51 24.64 -13.75 -9.55
N GLU A 52 23.47 -13.33 -9.05
CA GLU A 52 22.45 -14.21 -8.46
C GLU A 52 21.03 -13.76 -8.87
N PRO A 53 20.66 -13.84 -10.16
CA PRO A 53 19.38 -13.31 -10.66
C PRO A 53 18.15 -14.00 -10.03
N GLN A 54 18.31 -15.23 -9.53
CA GLN A 54 17.27 -15.97 -8.81
C GLN A 54 16.75 -15.21 -7.56
N ARG A 55 17.57 -14.36 -6.96
CA ARG A 55 17.19 -13.57 -5.77
C ARG A 55 16.10 -12.54 -6.06
N ALA A 56 15.81 -12.22 -7.32
CA ALA A 56 14.67 -11.37 -7.68
C ALA A 56 13.34 -11.92 -7.13
N GLN A 57 13.19 -13.23 -6.96
CA GLN A 57 11.98 -13.82 -6.36
C GLN A 57 11.72 -13.34 -4.92
N LEU A 58 12.77 -12.94 -4.19
CA LEU A 58 12.65 -12.38 -2.85
C LEU A 58 11.84 -11.08 -2.82
N VAL A 59 11.71 -10.38 -3.96
CA VAL A 59 10.94 -9.16 -4.07
C VAL A 59 9.46 -9.38 -3.72
N ILE A 60 8.88 -10.48 -4.18
CA ILE A 60 7.50 -10.84 -3.86
C ILE A 60 7.42 -11.33 -2.41
N ALA A 61 8.37 -12.15 -1.98
CA ALA A 61 8.42 -12.66 -0.61
C ALA A 61 8.51 -11.52 0.42
N ALA A 62 9.35 -10.50 0.17
CA ALA A 62 9.51 -9.33 1.01
C ALA A 62 8.21 -8.53 1.12
N PHE A 63 7.52 -8.31 0.00
CA PHE A 63 6.21 -7.65 -0.02
C PHE A 63 5.17 -8.43 0.81
N VAL A 64 5.06 -9.74 0.60
CA VAL A 64 4.11 -10.59 1.33
C VAL A 64 4.44 -10.64 2.82
N LEU A 65 5.73 -10.70 3.18
CA LEU A 65 6.18 -10.63 4.57
C LEU A 65 5.76 -9.30 5.21
N GLY A 66 6.04 -8.18 4.56
CA GLY A 66 5.64 -6.86 5.02
C GLY A 66 4.13 -6.74 5.19
N LEU A 67 3.36 -7.26 4.23
CA LEU A 67 1.91 -7.31 4.31
C LEU A 67 1.42 -8.14 5.48
N GLY A 68 1.99 -9.34 5.69
CA GLY A 68 1.67 -10.19 6.82
C GLY A 68 1.92 -9.50 8.16
N VAL A 69 3.11 -8.90 8.33
CA VAL A 69 3.46 -8.13 9.53
C VAL A 69 2.51 -6.95 9.72
N GLY A 70 2.26 -6.16 8.67
CA GLY A 70 1.34 -5.02 8.72
C GLY A 70 -0.07 -5.44 9.15
N THR A 71 -0.56 -6.58 8.65
CA THR A 71 -1.92 -7.06 8.96
C THR A 71 -2.13 -7.37 10.44
N LEU A 72 -1.08 -7.76 11.18
CA LEU A 72 -1.15 -8.02 12.62
C LEU A 72 -1.44 -6.73 13.42
N PHE A 73 -0.87 -5.60 12.98
CA PHE A 73 -0.99 -4.33 13.69
C PHE A 73 -2.21 -3.52 13.22
N THR A 74 -2.60 -3.64 11.96
CA THR A 74 -3.66 -2.81 11.39
C THR A 74 -5.04 -3.02 12.03
N GLY A 75 -5.31 -4.19 12.63
CA GLY A 75 -6.55 -4.41 13.40
C GLY A 75 -6.64 -3.50 14.63
N PRO A 76 -5.76 -3.67 15.63
CA PRO A 76 -5.72 -2.81 16.82
C PRO A 76 -5.58 -1.32 16.50
N LEU A 77 -4.75 -0.95 15.50
CA LEU A 77 -4.61 0.45 15.07
C LEU A 77 -5.92 1.00 14.49
N SER A 78 -6.64 0.21 13.69
CA SER A 78 -7.93 0.63 13.11
C SER A 78 -8.99 0.82 14.19
N ASP A 79 -9.00 -0.02 15.23
CA ASP A 79 -9.95 0.09 16.34
C ASP A 79 -9.65 1.31 17.23
N ALA A 80 -8.36 1.64 17.41
CA ALA A 80 -7.95 2.77 18.24
C ALA A 80 -8.07 4.14 17.54
N PHE A 81 -7.66 4.24 16.26
CA PHE A 81 -7.57 5.50 15.52
C PHE A 81 -8.70 5.68 14.48
N GLY A 82 -9.51 4.64 14.28
CA GLY A 82 -10.54 4.59 13.25
C GLY A 82 -10.01 4.11 11.89
N ARG A 83 -10.92 3.52 11.10
CA ARG A 83 -10.61 2.88 9.80
C ARG A 83 -10.01 3.84 8.75
N ARG A 84 -10.56 5.05 8.62
CA ARG A 84 -10.17 6.00 7.54
C ARG A 84 -8.74 6.53 7.70
N PRO A 85 -8.29 7.04 8.87
CA PRO A 85 -6.91 7.48 9.05
C PRO A 85 -5.89 6.38 8.79
N VAL A 86 -6.17 5.14 9.23
CA VAL A 86 -5.28 3.99 9.05
C VAL A 86 -5.14 3.60 7.58
N ALA A 87 -6.22 3.62 6.79
CA ALA A 87 -6.14 3.38 5.35
C ALA A 87 -5.30 4.44 4.63
N VAL A 88 -5.51 5.73 4.94
CA VAL A 88 -4.77 6.82 4.29
C VAL A 88 -3.29 6.76 4.67
N ALA A 89 -2.96 6.52 5.93
CA ALA A 89 -1.57 6.34 6.37
C ALA A 89 -0.90 5.16 5.64
N GLY A 90 -1.58 4.02 5.54
CA GLY A 90 -1.07 2.87 4.79
C GLY A 90 -0.85 3.17 3.31
N ALA A 91 -1.79 3.87 2.65
CA ALA A 91 -1.65 4.28 1.26
C ALA A 91 -0.45 5.23 1.05
N VAL A 92 -0.23 6.18 1.96
CA VAL A 92 0.94 7.08 1.91
C VAL A 92 2.25 6.30 2.05
N ILE A 93 2.32 5.37 3.01
CA ILE A 93 3.50 4.50 3.20
C ILE A 93 3.75 3.66 1.94
N TYR A 94 2.69 3.06 1.38
CA TYR A 94 2.76 2.28 0.15
C TYR A 94 3.30 3.11 -1.02
N SER A 95 2.76 4.31 -1.24
CA SER A 95 3.18 5.19 -2.34
C SER A 95 4.61 5.68 -2.18
N ALA A 96 5.00 6.09 -0.97
CA ALA A 96 6.37 6.53 -0.70
C ALA A 96 7.38 5.39 -0.92
N ALA A 97 7.07 4.19 -0.45
CA ALA A 97 7.90 3.01 -0.68
C ALA A 97 7.96 2.62 -2.16
N ALA A 98 6.87 2.79 -2.92
CA ALA A 98 6.85 2.57 -4.37
C ALA A 98 7.79 3.53 -5.10
N LEU A 99 7.74 4.82 -4.77
CA LEU A 99 8.64 5.81 -5.36
C LEU A 99 10.10 5.50 -5.03
N TYR A 100 10.40 5.13 -3.79
CA TYR A 100 11.75 4.77 -3.38
C TYR A 100 12.26 3.50 -4.11
N ALA A 101 11.41 2.49 -4.29
CA ALA A 101 11.75 1.30 -5.06
C ALA A 101 12.06 1.62 -6.53
N ALA A 102 11.37 2.60 -7.12
CA ALA A 102 11.59 3.00 -8.51
C ALA A 102 12.96 3.68 -8.75
N THR A 103 13.57 4.24 -7.70
CA THR A 103 14.89 4.90 -7.76
C THR A 103 15.99 4.04 -7.12
N ALA A 104 15.74 2.77 -6.84
CA ALA A 104 16.68 1.92 -6.12
C ALA A 104 17.71 1.28 -7.07
N ASP A 105 19.00 1.47 -6.76
CA ASP A 105 20.13 0.95 -7.56
C ASP A 105 20.63 -0.43 -7.12
N SER A 106 19.98 -1.06 -6.13
CA SER A 106 20.39 -2.39 -5.64
C SER A 106 19.18 -3.25 -5.29
N LEU A 107 19.36 -4.57 -5.44
CA LEU A 107 18.31 -5.53 -5.10
C LEU A 107 17.91 -5.42 -3.63
N ASP A 108 18.86 -5.30 -2.71
CA ASP A 108 18.56 -5.22 -1.27
C ASP A 108 17.75 -3.96 -0.91
N ALA A 109 18.02 -2.82 -1.58
CA ALA A 109 17.20 -1.63 -1.43
C ALA A 109 15.76 -1.84 -1.92
N VAL A 110 15.58 -2.54 -3.06
CA VAL A 110 14.25 -2.93 -3.55
C VAL A 110 13.56 -3.87 -2.58
N LEU A 111 14.26 -4.83 -1.97
CA LEU A 111 13.69 -5.76 -0.98
C LEU A 111 13.17 -5.01 0.26
N VAL A 112 13.97 -4.08 0.80
CA VAL A 112 13.55 -3.24 1.93
C VAL A 112 12.35 -2.39 1.55
N ALA A 113 12.41 -1.73 0.38
CA ALA A 113 11.30 -0.93 -0.13
C ALA A 113 10.01 -1.75 -0.25
N ARG A 114 10.11 -2.98 -0.75
CA ARG A 114 8.97 -3.87 -0.96
C ARG A 114 8.40 -4.40 0.36
N ALA A 115 9.24 -4.67 1.35
CA ALA A 115 8.78 -4.98 2.71
C ALA A 115 8.00 -3.81 3.33
N VAL A 116 8.50 -2.57 3.22
CA VAL A 116 7.79 -1.38 3.71
C VAL A 116 6.50 -1.13 2.91
N GLN A 117 6.53 -1.35 1.60
CA GLN A 117 5.36 -1.23 0.74
C GLN A 117 4.27 -2.23 1.12
N GLY A 118 4.64 -3.48 1.43
CA GLY A 118 3.73 -4.50 1.95
C GLY A 118 3.10 -4.08 3.27
N LEU A 119 3.90 -3.52 4.19
CA LEU A 119 3.40 -3.00 5.47
C LEU A 119 2.36 -1.88 5.27
N GLY A 120 2.61 -0.95 4.34
CA GLY A 120 1.66 0.09 3.95
C GLY A 120 0.37 -0.47 3.33
N ALA A 121 0.48 -1.51 2.51
CA ALA A 121 -0.65 -2.18 1.86
C ALA A 121 -1.63 -2.86 2.84
N ALA A 122 -1.21 -3.14 4.08
CA ALA A 122 -2.08 -3.72 5.10
C ALA A 122 -3.19 -2.77 5.57
N GLY A 123 -2.93 -1.45 5.63
CA GLY A 123 -3.87 -0.45 6.12
C GLY A 123 -5.18 -0.40 5.31
N PRO A 124 -5.11 -0.24 3.97
CA PRO A 124 -6.27 -0.31 3.09
C PRO A 124 -7.08 -1.60 3.21
N ARG A 125 -6.41 -2.74 3.41
CA ARG A 125 -7.04 -4.07 3.51
C ARG A 125 -7.96 -4.21 4.73
N VAL A 126 -7.65 -3.57 5.85
CA VAL A 126 -8.52 -3.59 7.05
C VAL A 126 -9.81 -2.82 6.85
N VAL A 127 -9.82 -1.81 5.98
CA VAL A 127 -11.08 -1.09 5.70
C VAL A 127 -12.04 -2.00 4.93
N THR A 128 -11.52 -2.90 4.09
CA THR A 128 -12.29 -3.76 3.18
C THR A 128 -12.87 -5.02 3.82
N LEU A 129 -12.46 -5.33 5.06
CA LEU A 129 -12.90 -6.48 5.86
C LEU A 129 -13.80 -6.03 7.01
#